data_AF-X1KAV0-F1
#
_entry.id   AF-X1KAV0-F1
#
_cell.length_a   1.000
_cell.length_b   1.000
_cell.length_c   1.000
_cell.angle_alpha   90.00
_cell.angle_beta   90.00
_cell.angle_gamma   90.00
#
_symmetry.space_group_name_H-M   'P 1'
#
loop_
_entity.id
_entity.type
_entity.pdbx_description
1 polymer ?
#
loop_
_entity_poly.entity_id
_entity_poly.type
_entity_poly.pdbx_seq_one_letter_code
_entity_poly.pdbx_strand_id
1 'polypeptide(L)'
;MSQMSFVNIRDKTYKVKKNLLNLRNKRITSFDEISGLNNLPFLTQMDLSNNNITEIKGLDNFPNLVHLDLSNNAITDIKGLQNLPNLVFLDLSGNNITQITGLERL
;
A
#
# COMPACT_ATOMS: atom_id res chain seq x y z
N MET A 1 -19.88 3.56 19.10
CA MET A 1 -18.71 2.66 19.09
C MET A 1 -18.10 2.74 17.70
N SER A 2 -16.83 3.12 17.53
CA SER A 2 -16.22 2.99 16.20
C SER A 2 -16.06 1.50 15.90
N GLN A 3 -16.54 1.05 14.74
CA GLN A 3 -16.25 -0.31 14.29
C GLN A 3 -14.72 -0.44 14.14
N MET A 4 -14.15 -1.47 14.76
CA MET A 4 -12.73 -1.79 14.54
C MET A 4 -12.57 -2.28 13.10
N SER A 5 -11.76 -1.57 12.32
CA SER A 5 -11.37 -1.96 10.97
C SER A 5 -10.04 -2.70 10.98
N PHE A 6 -9.92 -3.75 10.19
CA PHE A 6 -8.74 -4.61 10.14
C PHE A 6 -8.58 -5.26 8.77
N VAL A 7 -7.37 -5.79 8.53
CA VAL A 7 -7.06 -6.72 7.45
C VAL A 7 -6.52 -8.01 8.03
N ASN A 8 -6.57 -9.10 7.27
CA ASN A 8 -5.89 -10.34 7.64
C ASN A 8 -4.83 -10.71 6.60
N ILE A 9 -3.68 -11.13 7.09
CA ILE A 9 -2.59 -11.68 6.29
C ILE A 9 -2.25 -13.03 6.91
N ARG A 10 -2.44 -14.10 6.13
CA ARG A 10 -2.31 -15.48 6.61
C ARG A 10 -3.19 -15.69 7.87
N ASP A 11 -2.59 -16.09 8.98
CA ASP A 11 -3.23 -16.38 10.27
C ASP A 11 -3.31 -15.17 11.21
N LYS A 12 -2.91 -13.97 10.76
CA LYS A 12 -2.78 -12.78 11.60
C LYS A 12 -3.70 -11.65 11.17
N THR A 13 -4.28 -10.98 12.15
CA THR A 13 -5.13 -9.80 11.98
C THR A 13 -4.37 -8.53 12.34
N TYR A 14 -4.46 -7.52 11.48
CA TYR A 14 -3.82 -6.21 11.65
C TYR A 14 -4.88 -5.12 11.69
N LYS A 15 -4.89 -4.35 12.77
CA LYS A 15 -5.87 -3.28 12.99
C LYS A 15 -5.47 -2.01 12.27
N VAL A 16 -6.45 -1.33 11.70
CA VAL A 16 -6.33 0.04 11.22
C VAL A 16 -6.46 0.99 12.41
N LYS A 17 -5.60 2.01 12.46
CA LYS A 17 -5.62 3.05 13.51
C LYS A 17 -5.60 4.42 12.86
N LYS A 18 -6.60 5.27 13.15
CA LYS A 18 -6.67 6.64 12.63
C LYS A 18 -6.44 6.73 11.10
N ASN A 19 -7.14 5.87 10.34
CA ASN A 19 -7.03 5.77 8.87
C ASN A 19 -5.63 5.39 8.35
N LEU A 20 -4.76 4.88 9.24
CA LEU A 20 -3.45 4.34 8.92
C LEU A 20 -3.49 2.81 9.04
N LEU A 21 -3.07 2.15 7.96
CA LEU A 21 -2.79 0.72 7.94
C LEU A 21 -1.27 0.51 7.94
N ASN A 22 -0.74 -0.07 9.04
CA ASN A 22 0.68 -0.41 9.15
C ASN A 22 0.88 -1.91 8.93
N LEU A 23 1.57 -2.24 7.84
CA LEU A 23 1.92 -3.59 7.42
C LEU A 23 3.45 -3.70 7.18
N ARG A 24 4.25 -2.84 7.82
CA ARG A 24 5.71 -2.87 7.71
C ARG A 24 6.28 -4.20 8.19
N ASN A 25 7.25 -4.77 7.47
CA ASN A 25 7.95 -6.00 7.90
C ASN A 25 6.99 -7.15 8.24
N LYS A 26 6.17 -7.53 7.26
CA LYS A 26 5.22 -8.64 7.38
C LYS A 26 5.53 -9.78 6.42
N ARG A 27 6.56 -9.66 5.58
CA ARG A 27 6.93 -10.62 4.53
C ARG A 27 5.80 -10.81 3.50
N ILE A 28 5.07 -9.74 3.21
CA ILE A 28 4.05 -9.72 2.15
C ILE A 28 4.76 -9.74 0.80
N THR A 29 4.32 -10.58 -0.13
CA THR A 29 4.85 -10.63 -1.50
C THR A 29 3.89 -10.03 -2.54
N SER A 30 2.60 -9.98 -2.22
CA SER A 30 1.56 -9.40 -3.07
C SER A 30 0.43 -8.80 -2.23
N PHE A 31 -0.24 -7.77 -2.76
CA PHE A 31 -1.46 -7.19 -2.19
C PHE A 31 -2.58 -8.23 -2.01
N ASP A 32 -2.59 -9.27 -2.85
CA ASP A 32 -3.59 -10.36 -2.78
C ASP A 32 -3.51 -11.17 -1.47
N GLU A 33 -2.38 -11.13 -0.76
CA GLU A 33 -2.25 -11.75 0.57
C GLU A 33 -3.00 -10.99 1.67
N ILE A 34 -3.44 -9.75 1.39
CA ILE A 34 -4.02 -8.85 2.37
C ILE A 34 -5.55 -8.83 2.21
N SER A 35 -6.21 -9.78 2.85
CA SER A 35 -7.66 -9.87 2.85
C SER A 35 -8.31 -8.73 3.64
N GLY A 36 -9.41 -8.19 3.12
CA GLY A 36 -10.16 -7.09 3.74
C GLY A 36 -9.72 -5.68 3.33
N LEU A 37 -8.70 -5.53 2.46
CA LEU A 37 -8.28 -4.23 1.93
C LEU A 37 -9.43 -3.43 1.30
N ASN A 38 -10.30 -4.09 0.53
CA ASN A 38 -11.43 -3.45 -0.15
C ASN A 38 -12.48 -2.85 0.82
N ASN A 39 -12.45 -3.21 2.10
CA ASN A 39 -13.33 -2.66 3.12
C ASN A 39 -12.80 -1.35 3.71
N LEU A 40 -11.67 -0.84 3.23
CA LEU A 40 -10.95 0.28 3.81
C LEU A 40 -10.80 1.50 2.86
N PRO A 41 -11.85 1.95 2.13
CA PRO A 41 -11.75 3.07 1.19
C PRO A 41 -11.43 4.43 1.85
N PHE A 42 -11.49 4.48 3.19
CA PHE A 42 -11.22 5.65 4.01
C PHE A 42 -9.76 5.77 4.45
N LEU A 43 -8.87 4.83 4.08
CA LEU A 43 -7.45 4.93 4.42
C LEU A 43 -6.84 6.19 3.82
N THR A 44 -6.06 6.89 4.63
CA THR A 44 -5.28 8.04 4.20
C THR A 44 -3.78 7.76 4.21
N GLN A 45 -3.34 6.73 4.96
CA GLN A 45 -1.95 6.33 5.06
C GLN A 45 -1.81 4.81 5.02
N MET A 46 -0.85 4.32 4.23
CA MET A 46 -0.53 2.90 4.12
C MET A 46 0.99 2.72 4.15
N ASP A 47 1.47 1.96 5.15
CA ASP A 47 2.87 1.58 5.29
C ASP A 47 3.02 0.10 4.97
N LEU A 48 3.59 -0.19 3.80
CA LEU A 48 3.94 -1.51 3.29
C LEU A 48 5.46 -1.68 3.20
N SER A 49 6.23 -0.84 3.90
CA SER A 49 7.68 -0.86 3.83
C SER A 49 8.28 -2.16 4.36
N ASN A 50 9.49 -2.50 3.91
CA ASN A 50 10.23 -3.68 4.37
C ASN A 50 9.46 -4.99 4.15
N ASN A 51 8.87 -5.14 2.98
CA ASN A 51 8.22 -6.38 2.54
C ASN A 51 8.94 -6.92 1.30
N ASN A 52 8.34 -7.90 0.61
CA ASN A 52 8.89 -8.51 -0.60
C ASN A 52 7.96 -8.27 -1.79
N ILE A 53 7.26 -7.13 -1.82
CA ILE A 53 6.29 -6.81 -2.87
C ILE A 53 7.04 -6.57 -4.17
N THR A 54 6.61 -7.23 -5.25
CA THR A 54 7.25 -7.10 -6.57
C THR A 54 6.48 -6.18 -7.52
N GLU A 55 5.19 -5.96 -7.25
CA GLU A 55 4.30 -5.21 -8.13
C GLU A 55 3.33 -4.33 -7.35
N ILE A 56 3.13 -3.11 -7.83
CA ILE A 56 2.13 -2.18 -7.31
C ILE A 56 0.80 -2.47 -8.02
N LYS A 57 -0.18 -3.03 -7.30
CA LYS A 57 -1.51 -3.34 -7.82
C LYS A 57 -2.57 -3.29 -6.73
N GLY A 58 -3.85 -3.22 -7.13
CA GLY A 58 -4.97 -3.25 -6.19
C GLY A 58 -5.16 -1.96 -5.38
N LEU A 59 -4.62 -0.83 -5.87
CA LEU A 59 -4.72 0.48 -5.21
C LEU A 59 -5.97 1.28 -5.61
N ASP A 60 -6.76 0.78 -6.56
CA ASP A 60 -7.96 1.46 -7.10
C ASP A 60 -9.04 1.74 -6.02
N ASN A 61 -9.00 1.03 -4.90
CA ASN A 61 -9.97 1.16 -3.81
C ASN A 61 -9.61 2.23 -2.76
N PHE A 62 -8.54 3.01 -2.95
CA PHE A 62 -8.08 3.99 -1.96
C PHE A 62 -8.09 5.44 -2.50
N PRO A 63 -9.25 5.99 -2.85
CA PRO A 63 -9.34 7.34 -3.40
C PRO A 63 -8.87 8.43 -2.43
N ASN A 64 -8.84 8.14 -1.12
CA ASN A 64 -8.43 9.08 -0.07
C ASN A 64 -6.97 8.90 0.38
N LEU A 65 -6.19 8.03 -0.27
CA LEU A 65 -4.82 7.77 0.13
C LEU A 65 -3.94 8.99 -0.14
N VAL A 66 -3.25 9.47 0.89
CA VAL A 66 -2.36 10.64 0.83
C VAL A 66 -0.90 10.24 0.98
N HIS A 67 -0.64 9.18 1.74
CA HIS A 67 0.70 8.68 2.03
C HIS A 67 0.79 7.18 1.74
N LEU A 68 1.74 6.80 0.88
CA LEU A 68 2.06 5.42 0.57
C LEU A 68 3.57 5.17 0.72
N ASP A 69 3.93 4.34 1.70
CA ASP A 69 5.32 3.88 1.88
C ASP A 69 5.44 2.44 1.37
N LEU A 70 6.18 2.28 0.27
CA LEU A 70 6.55 1.02 -0.36
C LEU A 70 8.07 0.81 -0.34
N SER A 71 8.79 1.54 0.52
CA SER A 71 10.24 1.44 0.61
C SER A 71 10.70 0.04 1.02
N ASN A 72 11.90 -0.36 0.59
CA ASN A 72 12.51 -1.64 0.92
C ASN A 72 11.58 -2.81 0.53
N ASN A 73 11.23 -2.87 -0.75
CA ASN A 73 10.50 -3.95 -1.39
C ASN A 73 11.30 -4.45 -2.61
N ALA A 74 10.69 -5.23 -3.51
CA ALA A 74 11.32 -5.75 -4.72
C ALA A 74 10.63 -5.25 -6.00
N ILE A 75 10.01 -4.08 -5.96
CA ILE A 75 9.27 -3.49 -7.09
C ILE A 75 10.25 -3.15 -8.22
N THR A 76 9.91 -3.52 -9.45
CA THR A 76 10.74 -3.23 -10.63
C THR A 76 10.17 -2.13 -11.51
N ASP A 77 8.85 -2.00 -11.55
CA ASP A 77 8.13 -1.04 -12.38
C ASP A 77 7.17 -0.19 -11.53
N ILE A 78 7.11 1.10 -11.83
CA ILE A 78 6.14 2.02 -11.26
C ILE A 78 4.89 2.00 -12.15
N LYS A 79 3.85 1.27 -11.72
CA LYS A 79 2.54 1.18 -12.38
C LYS A 79 1.44 1.15 -11.31
N GLY A 80 0.17 1.26 -11.68
CA GLY A 80 -0.94 1.08 -10.73
C GLY A 80 -1.19 2.26 -9.78
N LEU A 81 -0.57 3.43 -10.03
CA LEU A 81 -0.75 4.64 -9.22
C LEU A 81 -1.77 5.62 -9.83
N GLN A 82 -2.27 5.35 -11.05
CA GLN A 82 -3.12 6.26 -11.83
C GLN A 82 -4.46 6.64 -11.18
N ASN A 83 -4.88 5.92 -10.15
CA ASN A 83 -6.16 6.07 -9.46
C ASN A 83 -6.00 6.54 -8.00
N LEU A 84 -4.90 7.22 -7.69
CA LEU A 84 -4.62 7.82 -6.38
C LEU A 84 -4.62 9.36 -6.46
N PRO A 85 -5.80 9.99 -6.64
CA PRO A 85 -5.89 11.43 -6.96
C PRO A 85 -5.43 12.37 -5.83
N ASN A 86 -5.25 11.84 -4.62
CA ASN A 86 -4.88 12.61 -3.43
C ASN A 86 -3.48 12.25 -2.90
N LEU A 87 -2.70 11.43 -3.63
CA LEU A 87 -1.39 10.99 -3.17
C LEU A 87 -0.40 12.15 -3.19
N VAL A 88 0.15 12.48 -2.01
CA VAL A 88 1.13 13.58 -1.85
C VAL A 88 2.50 13.04 -1.44
N PHE A 89 2.54 11.87 -0.82
CA PHE A 89 3.78 11.22 -0.42
C PHE A 89 3.84 9.78 -0.94
N LEU A 90 4.92 9.48 -1.67
CA LEU A 90 5.24 8.16 -2.18
C LEU A 90 6.71 7.87 -1.89
N ASP A 91 6.99 6.83 -1.10
CA ASP A 91 8.36 6.32 -0.90
C ASP A 91 8.53 4.98 -1.62
N LEU A 92 9.46 4.95 -2.57
CA LEU A 92 9.86 3.77 -3.34
C LEU A 92 11.35 3.45 -3.15
N SER A 93 12.03 4.07 -2.19
CA SER A 93 13.46 3.84 -1.92
C SER A 93 13.73 2.36 -1.60
N GLY A 94 14.90 1.84 -2.01
CA GLY A 94 15.24 0.44 -1.76
C GLY A 94 14.38 -0.58 -2.52
N ASN A 95 13.87 -0.21 -3.70
CA ASN A 95 13.28 -1.13 -4.69
C ASN A 95 14.26 -1.38 -5.85
N ASN A 96 13.87 -2.25 -6.79
CA ASN A 96 14.66 -2.62 -7.98
C ASN A 96 14.24 -1.81 -9.23
N ILE A 97 13.81 -0.57 -9.05
CA ILE A 97 13.33 0.30 -10.13
C ILE A 97 14.54 0.87 -10.88
N THR A 98 14.66 0.55 -12.17
CA THR A 98 15.77 1.01 -13.03
C THR A 98 15.41 2.20 -13.90
N GLN A 99 14.12 2.53 -14.03
CA GLN A 99 13.62 3.64 -14.82
C GLN A 99 12.44 4.31 -14.12
N ILE A 100 12.42 5.64 -14.15
CA ILE A 100 11.31 6.43 -13.60
C ILE A 100 10.30 6.67 -14.73
N THR A 101 9.21 5.91 -14.69
CA THR A 101 8.02 6.04 -15.57
C THR A 101 6.76 5.87 -14.71
N GLY A 102 5.56 6.11 -15.23
CA GLY A 102 4.32 5.79 -14.51
C GLY A 102 3.95 6.75 -13.36
N LEU A 103 4.63 7.90 -13.27
CA LEU A 103 4.37 8.98 -12.31
C LEU A 103 3.67 10.17 -12.97
N GLU A 104 3.25 10.08 -14.23
CA GLU A 104 2.78 11.21 -15.04
C GLU A 104 1.46 11.83 -14.54
N ARG A 105 0.81 11.19 -13.57
CA ARG A 105 -0.47 11.60 -12.97
C ARG A 105 -0.36 12.06 -11.52
N LEU A 106 0.83 12.06 -10.93
CA LEU A 106 1.09 12.55 -9.57
C LEU A 106 1.46 14.03 -9.57
#